data_AF-A0A6A4LID8-F1
#
_entry.id   AF-A0A6A4LID8-F1
#
_cell.length_a   1.000
_cell.length_b   1.000
_cell.length_c   1.000
_cell.angle_alpha   90.00
_cell.angle_beta   90.00
_cell.angle_gamma   90.00
#
_symmetry.space_group_name_H-M   'P 1'
#
loop_
_entity.id
_entity.type
_entity.pdbx_description
1 polymer ?
#
loop_
_entity_poly.entity_id
_entity_poly.type
_entity_poly.pdbx_seq_one_letter_code
_entity_poly.pdbx_strand_id
1 'polypeptide(L)'
;MRKRERENPCGVCGHYHKYEEGEVCGVCGHRMPVVAEKSSLQLSAFPSEILPEFLYLGSYDNASRSELLKTQGISRILNTVPSCQNLYKNSFTYHCLQDDKSLPFDDAIQFLDQCEKDRARVLVHCMSGKSRSPAFVIAYLMKNKGWRLAQSYQWVKERRPSVELNQGLSL
;
A
#
# COMPACT_ATOMS: atom_id res chain seq x y z
N MET A 1 -23.80 26.43 -29.36
CA MET A 1 -23.02 26.59 -28.11
C MET A 1 -22.35 25.26 -27.79
N ARG A 2 -21.01 25.18 -27.88
CA ARG A 2 -20.27 23.93 -27.61
C ARG A 2 -20.34 23.65 -26.10
N LYS A 3 -20.91 22.50 -25.71
CA LYS A 3 -20.83 21.98 -24.34
C LYS A 3 -19.35 21.93 -23.97
N ARG A 4 -18.92 22.66 -22.93
CA ARG A 4 -17.58 22.50 -22.38
C ARG A 4 -17.50 21.06 -21.86
N GLU A 5 -16.60 20.29 -22.45
CA GLU A 5 -16.23 18.97 -21.95
C GLU A 5 -15.84 19.13 -20.47
N ARG A 6 -16.37 18.28 -19.60
CA ARG A 6 -16.00 18.28 -18.18
C ARG A 6 -14.56 17.83 -18.09
N GLU A 7 -13.63 18.78 -18.06
CA GLU A 7 -12.24 18.51 -17.70
C GLU A 7 -12.24 17.91 -16.30
N ASN A 8 -11.60 16.75 -16.10
CA ASN A 8 -11.50 16.14 -14.78
C ASN A 8 -10.56 16.99 -13.88
N PRO A 9 -10.84 17.09 -12.57
CA PRO A 9 -9.95 17.80 -11.65
C PRO A 9 -8.57 17.13 -11.59
N CYS A 10 -7.52 17.93 -11.36
CA CYS A 10 -6.15 17.47 -11.23
C CYS A 10 -6.02 16.35 -10.17
N GLY A 11 -5.42 15.22 -10.52
CA GLY A 11 -5.23 14.08 -9.60
C GLY A 11 -4.27 14.33 -8.43
N VAL A 12 -3.54 15.45 -8.43
CA VAL A 12 -2.61 15.83 -7.36
C VAL A 12 -3.29 16.71 -6.31
N CYS A 13 -4.12 17.67 -6.72
CA CYS A 13 -4.68 18.68 -5.82
C CYS A 13 -6.21 18.82 -5.86
N GLY A 14 -6.89 18.19 -6.82
CA GLY A 14 -8.34 18.28 -6.99
C GLY A 14 -8.84 19.59 -7.62
N HIS A 15 -7.96 20.53 -7.99
CA HIS A 15 -8.34 21.77 -8.66
C HIS A 15 -8.40 21.62 -10.19
N TYR A 16 -9.11 22.53 -10.85
CA TYR A 16 -9.20 22.60 -12.31
C TYR A 16 -8.07 23.50 -12.85
N HIS A 17 -7.11 22.89 -13.52
CA HIS A 17 -6.06 23.55 -14.29
C HIS A 17 -5.51 22.57 -15.31
N LYS A 18 -5.02 23.07 -16.45
CA LYS A 18 -4.54 22.21 -17.52
C LYS A 18 -3.10 21.80 -17.26
N TYR A 19 -2.97 20.85 -16.36
CA TYR A 19 -1.67 20.29 -16.00
C TYR A 19 -0.91 19.72 -17.22
N GLU A 20 -1.60 19.04 -18.14
CA GLU A 20 -0.99 18.43 -19.33
C GLU A 20 -0.35 19.47 -20.27
N GLU A 21 -0.82 20.72 -20.23
CA GLU A 21 -0.25 21.86 -20.97
C GLU A 21 0.88 22.57 -20.19
N GLY A 22 1.29 22.03 -19.04
CA GLY A 22 2.37 22.58 -18.21
C GLY A 22 1.95 23.73 -17.29
N GLU A 23 0.65 23.97 -17.14
CA GLU A 23 0.13 25.02 -16.26
C GLU A 23 0.37 24.69 -14.79
N VAL A 24 0.91 25.67 -14.06
CA VAL A 24 1.01 25.63 -12.60
C VAL A 24 -0.40 25.82 -12.03
N CYS A 25 -0.74 25.09 -10.97
CA CYS A 25 -2.00 25.30 -10.30
C CYS A 25 -2.09 26.73 -9.74
N GLY A 26 -3.02 27.54 -10.24
CA GLY A 26 -3.22 28.93 -9.78
C GLY A 26 -3.71 29.06 -8.33
N VAL A 27 -4.12 27.95 -7.69
CA VAL A 27 -4.62 27.95 -6.30
C VAL A 27 -3.52 27.55 -5.31
N CYS A 28 -2.82 26.44 -5.54
CA CYS A 28 -1.83 25.92 -4.60
C CYS A 28 -0.38 25.97 -5.11
N GLY A 29 -0.14 26.49 -6.31
CA GLY A 29 1.20 26.76 -6.84
C GLY A 29 2.02 25.51 -7.17
N HIS A 30 1.44 24.30 -7.08
CA HIS A 30 2.18 23.08 -7.39
C HIS A 30 2.42 22.95 -8.90
N ARG A 31 3.59 22.42 -9.25
CA ARG A 31 3.98 21.94 -10.57
C ARG A 31 4.23 20.45 -10.42
N MET A 32 3.70 19.60 -11.31
CA MET A 32 4.06 18.19 -11.19
C MET A 32 5.54 17.99 -11.54
N PRO A 33 6.20 17.00 -10.91
CA PRO A 33 7.54 16.62 -11.30
C PRO A 33 7.53 16.19 -12.77
N VAL A 34 8.41 16.80 -13.57
CA VAL A 34 8.72 16.37 -14.93
C VAL A 34 8.97 14.87 -14.87
N VAL A 35 8.23 14.10 -15.64
CA VAL A 35 8.39 12.65 -15.72
C VAL A 35 9.73 12.40 -16.41
N ALA A 36 10.82 12.45 -15.64
CA ALA A 36 12.04 11.76 -16.02
C ALA A 36 11.63 10.31 -16.25
N GLU A 37 11.94 9.77 -17.42
CA GLU A 37 11.70 8.39 -17.84
C GLU A 37 12.19 7.39 -16.78
N LYS A 38 11.40 7.19 -15.74
CA LYS A 38 11.52 6.06 -14.84
C LYS A 38 10.66 5.00 -15.48
N SER A 39 11.30 3.93 -15.93
CA SER A 39 10.66 2.67 -16.33
C SER A 39 9.34 2.54 -15.60
N SER A 40 8.23 2.53 -16.34
CA SER A 40 6.91 2.33 -15.77
C SER A 40 6.94 1.05 -14.94
N LEU A 41 7.15 1.20 -13.62
CA LEU A 41 6.99 0.12 -12.67
C LEU A 41 5.51 -0.21 -12.77
N GLN A 42 5.21 -1.25 -13.54
CA GLN A 42 3.87 -1.77 -13.73
C GLN A 42 3.31 -2.07 -12.34
N LEU A 43 2.49 -1.16 -11.82
CA LEU A 43 1.78 -1.38 -10.56
C LEU A 43 0.82 -2.54 -10.84
N SER A 44 1.16 -3.69 -10.29
CA SER A 44 0.33 -4.89 -10.40
C SER A 44 -1.07 -4.59 -9.88
N ALA A 45 -2.10 -4.92 -10.68
CA ALA A 45 -3.49 -4.84 -10.28
C ALA A 45 -3.79 -5.71 -9.04
N PHE A 46 -2.98 -6.75 -8.84
CA PHE A 46 -3.07 -7.68 -7.72
C PHE A 46 -2.03 -7.35 -6.63
N PRO A 47 -2.38 -7.53 -5.34
CA PRO A 47 -1.39 -7.57 -4.28
C PRO A 47 -0.45 -8.77 -4.49
N SER A 48 0.81 -8.61 -4.04
CA SER A 48 1.84 -9.64 -4.12
C SER A 48 1.62 -10.67 -3.00
N GLU A 49 1.56 -11.96 -3.34
CA GLU A 49 1.55 -13.02 -2.35
C GLU A 49 2.95 -13.20 -1.76
N ILE A 50 3.10 -12.96 -0.45
CA ILE A 50 4.36 -13.05 0.28
C ILE A 50 4.53 -14.43 0.90
N LEU A 51 3.51 -14.90 1.61
CA LEU A 51 3.42 -16.25 2.13
C LEU A 51 2.16 -16.89 1.53
N PRO A 52 2.29 -18.06 0.87
CA PRO A 52 1.16 -18.70 0.20
C PRO A 52 -0.04 -18.83 1.12
N GLU A 53 -1.22 -18.51 0.59
CA GLU A 53 -2.51 -18.72 1.27
C GLU A 53 -2.67 -17.95 2.59
N PHE A 54 -1.81 -16.97 2.87
CA PHE A 54 -1.82 -16.25 4.14
C PHE A 54 -1.51 -14.75 3.97
N LEU A 55 -0.29 -14.39 3.56
CA LEU A 55 0.20 -13.01 3.69
C LEU A 55 0.36 -12.35 2.33
N TYR A 56 -0.41 -11.29 2.09
CA TYR A 56 -0.38 -10.50 0.86
C TYR A 56 0.10 -9.07 1.14
N LEU A 57 0.84 -8.50 0.20
CA LEU A 57 1.41 -7.15 0.28
C LEU A 57 0.92 -6.28 -0.87
N GLY A 58 0.36 -5.12 -0.55
CA GLY A 58 -0.22 -4.23 -1.54
C GLY A 58 -0.10 -2.74 -1.24
N SER A 59 -0.67 -1.98 -2.17
CA SER A 59 -0.90 -0.53 -2.11
C SER A 59 -2.34 -0.20 -1.74
N TYR A 60 -2.65 1.08 -1.57
CA TYR A 60 -4.02 1.53 -1.35
C TYR A 60 -4.93 1.23 -2.56
N ASP A 61 -4.38 1.30 -3.79
CA ASP A 61 -5.10 0.86 -5.01
C ASP A 61 -5.46 -0.63 -4.95
N ASN A 62 -4.58 -1.49 -4.40
CA ASN A 62 -4.94 -2.90 -4.24
C ASN A 62 -6.06 -3.06 -3.18
N ALA A 63 -6.00 -2.30 -2.08
CA ALA A 63 -7.00 -2.30 -1.02
C ALA A 63 -8.38 -1.77 -1.48
N SER A 64 -8.43 -0.95 -2.54
CA SER A 64 -9.67 -0.42 -3.10
C SER A 64 -10.38 -1.36 -4.08
N ARG A 65 -9.82 -2.53 -4.38
CA ARG A 65 -10.38 -3.49 -5.34
C ARG A 65 -11.05 -4.66 -4.62
N SER A 66 -12.18 -4.40 -3.95
CA SER A 66 -12.86 -5.40 -3.11
C SER A 66 -13.15 -6.74 -3.80
N GLU A 67 -13.56 -6.71 -5.07
CA GLU A 67 -13.87 -7.95 -5.81
C GLU A 67 -12.62 -8.82 -6.04
N LEU A 68 -11.47 -8.19 -6.32
CA LEU A 68 -10.21 -8.91 -6.47
C LEU A 68 -9.75 -9.50 -5.14
N LEU A 69 -9.88 -8.73 -4.05
CA LEU A 69 -9.54 -9.22 -2.71
C LEU A 69 -10.39 -10.43 -2.32
N LYS A 70 -11.70 -10.38 -2.59
CA LYS A 70 -12.62 -11.50 -2.37
C LYS A 70 -12.27 -12.72 -3.22
N THR A 71 -11.94 -12.50 -4.50
CA THR A 71 -11.50 -13.58 -5.41
C THR A 71 -10.21 -14.24 -4.93
N GLN A 72 -9.32 -13.47 -4.30
CA GLN A 72 -8.10 -13.98 -3.66
C GLN A 72 -8.35 -14.54 -2.25
N GLY A 73 -9.60 -14.61 -1.78
CA GLY A 73 -9.96 -15.12 -0.46
C GLY A 73 -9.50 -14.26 0.72
N ILE A 74 -9.06 -13.02 0.46
CA ILE A 74 -8.60 -12.09 1.50
C ILE A 74 -9.80 -11.69 2.36
N SER A 75 -9.68 -11.87 3.68
CA SER A 75 -10.74 -11.57 4.65
C SER A 75 -10.30 -10.57 5.73
N ARG A 76 -8.99 -10.38 5.90
CA ARG A 76 -8.38 -9.49 6.88
C ARG A 76 -7.52 -8.43 6.18
N ILE A 77 -7.50 -7.21 6.69
CA ILE A 77 -6.71 -6.11 6.13
C ILE A 77 -5.99 -5.36 7.24
N LEU A 78 -4.65 -5.29 7.16
CA LEU A 78 -3.82 -4.42 7.98
C LEU A 78 -3.58 -3.10 7.21
N ASN A 79 -4.26 -2.04 7.66
CA ASN A 79 -4.08 -0.68 7.17
C ASN A 79 -2.98 0.02 7.98
N THR A 80 -1.84 0.26 7.35
CA THR A 80 -0.67 0.90 7.98
C THR A 80 -0.66 2.42 7.80
N VAL A 81 -1.73 3.01 7.24
CA VAL A 81 -1.87 4.44 6.98
C VAL A 81 -3.16 4.92 7.62
N PRO A 82 -3.15 5.36 8.90
CA PRO A 82 -4.35 5.76 9.63
C PRO A 82 -5.19 6.84 8.91
N SER A 83 -4.54 7.72 8.15
CA SER A 83 -5.21 8.75 7.33
C SER A 83 -6.04 8.20 6.17
N CYS A 84 -5.86 6.93 5.78
CA CYS A 84 -6.63 6.29 4.72
C CYS A 84 -7.90 5.63 5.27
N GLN A 85 -9.03 5.90 4.63
CA GLN A 85 -10.31 5.32 5.01
C GLN A 85 -10.40 3.83 4.65
N ASN A 86 -10.95 3.02 5.55
CA ASN A 86 -11.32 1.63 5.23
C ASN A 86 -12.57 1.63 4.34
N LEU A 87 -12.41 1.23 3.09
CA LEU A 87 -13.46 1.35 2.07
C LEU A 87 -14.60 0.34 2.22
N TYR A 88 -14.29 -0.87 2.71
CA TYR A 88 -15.22 -2.00 2.69
C TYR A 88 -15.35 -2.69 4.06
N LYS A 89 -15.67 -1.92 5.10
CA LYS A 89 -15.76 -2.41 6.50
C LYS A 89 -16.75 -3.56 6.72
N ASN A 90 -17.76 -3.69 5.85
CA ASN A 90 -18.74 -4.78 5.92
C ASN A 90 -18.26 -6.08 5.23
N SER A 91 -17.15 -6.05 4.49
CA SER A 91 -16.64 -7.19 3.73
C SER A 91 -15.32 -7.75 4.27
N PHE A 92 -14.55 -6.94 5.00
CA PHE A 92 -13.26 -7.35 5.56
C PHE A 92 -13.13 -6.88 7.00
N THR A 93 -12.41 -7.63 7.82
CA THR A 93 -11.97 -7.12 9.13
C THR A 93 -10.72 -6.28 8.96
N TYR A 94 -10.78 -5.04 9.41
CA TYR A 94 -9.65 -4.13 9.35
C TYR A 94 -8.97 -4.02 10.71
N HIS A 95 -7.64 -4.05 10.69
CA HIS A 95 -6.79 -3.57 11.78
C HIS A 95 -6.07 -2.32 11.29
N CYS A 96 -6.29 -1.19 11.96
CA CYS A 96 -5.72 0.10 11.57
C CYS A 96 -4.72 0.53 12.62
N LEU A 97 -3.49 0.82 12.18
CA LEU A 97 -2.50 1.41 13.06
C LEU A 97 -2.94 2.83 13.41
N GLN A 98 -2.73 3.25 14.65
CA GLN A 98 -3.26 4.52 15.17
C GLN A 98 -2.36 5.71 14.89
N ASP A 99 -1.06 5.49 14.65
CA ASP A 99 -0.08 6.56 14.48
C ASP A 99 0.75 6.37 13.20
N ASP A 100 1.01 7.48 12.51
CA ASP A 100 1.76 7.53 11.26
C ASP A 100 3.29 7.65 11.48
N LYS A 101 3.73 8.06 12.69
CA LYS A 101 5.11 8.41 13.04
C LYS A 101 5.82 7.30 13.82
N SER A 102 5.10 6.65 14.73
CA SER A 102 5.48 5.45 15.45
C SER A 102 5.13 4.24 14.59
N LEU A 103 6.04 3.27 14.53
CA LEU A 103 5.79 1.99 13.87
C LEU A 103 5.49 0.97 14.97
N PRO A 104 4.21 0.74 15.31
CA PRO A 104 3.84 -0.21 16.36
C PRO A 104 3.98 -1.66 15.83
N PHE A 105 5.22 -2.10 15.64
CA PHE A 105 5.52 -3.42 15.09
C PHE A 105 4.89 -4.54 15.93
N ASP A 106 4.89 -4.41 17.26
CA ASP A 106 4.32 -5.44 18.14
C ASP A 106 2.81 -5.65 17.91
N ASP A 107 2.05 -4.55 17.81
CA ASP A 107 0.60 -4.59 17.55
C ASP A 107 0.30 -5.18 16.16
N ALA A 108 1.01 -4.70 15.14
CA ALA A 108 0.87 -5.23 13.78
C ALA A 108 1.23 -6.73 13.70
N ILE A 109 2.31 -7.14 14.35
CA ILE A 109 2.76 -8.53 14.36
C ILE A 109 1.77 -9.42 15.13
N GLN A 110 1.24 -8.95 16.27
CA GLN A 110 0.23 -9.68 17.03
C GLN A 110 -1.03 -9.90 16.19
N PHE A 111 -1.47 -8.90 15.44
CA PHE A 111 -2.59 -9.04 14.50
C PHE A 111 -2.31 -10.08 13.40
N LEU A 112 -1.12 -10.04 12.79
CA LEU A 112 -0.72 -11.00 11.76
C LEU A 112 -0.60 -12.43 12.31
N ASP A 113 -0.06 -12.59 13.51
CA ASP A 113 0.02 -13.88 14.21
C ASP A 113 -1.37 -14.49 14.46
N GLN A 114 -2.34 -13.65 14.86
CA GLN A 114 -3.72 -14.11 15.01
C GLN A 114 -4.34 -14.48 13.65
N CYS A 115 -4.09 -13.70 12.60
CA CYS A 115 -4.57 -14.04 11.25
C CYS A 115 -4.01 -15.39 10.78
N GLU A 116 -2.75 -15.69 11.07
CA GLU A 116 -2.15 -16.98 10.72
C GLU A 116 -2.81 -18.15 11.47
N LYS A 117 -3.03 -17.99 12.78
CA LYS A 117 -3.73 -18.98 13.63
C LYS A 117 -5.16 -19.24 13.14
N ASP A 118 -5.84 -18.19 12.71
CA ASP A 118 -7.19 -18.25 12.14
C ASP A 118 -7.22 -18.84 10.71
N ARG A 119 -6.06 -19.11 10.10
CA ARG A 119 -5.92 -19.45 8.67
C ARG A 119 -6.59 -18.42 7.74
N ALA A 120 -6.53 -17.16 8.14
CA ALA A 120 -7.12 -16.06 7.40
C ALA A 120 -6.10 -15.45 6.43
N ARG A 121 -6.53 -15.19 5.18
CA ARG A 121 -5.73 -14.45 4.22
C ARG A 121 -5.79 -12.95 4.53
N VAL A 122 -4.62 -12.35 4.72
CA VAL A 122 -4.46 -10.97 5.15
C VAL A 122 -3.73 -10.13 4.10
N LEU A 123 -4.28 -8.96 3.80
CA LEU A 123 -3.60 -7.92 3.03
C LEU A 123 -2.95 -6.91 3.97
N VAL A 124 -1.63 -6.72 3.85
CA VAL A 124 -0.92 -5.59 4.46
C VAL A 124 -0.71 -4.52 3.40
N HIS A 125 -1.25 -3.31 3.63
CA HIS A 125 -1.09 -2.22 2.68
C HIS A 125 -0.67 -0.90 3.33
N CYS A 126 -0.01 -0.08 2.50
CA CYS A 126 0.20 1.34 2.74
C CYS A 126 -0.23 2.11 1.48
N MET A 127 0.13 3.38 1.36
CA MET A 127 -0.26 4.19 0.20
C MET A 127 0.26 3.58 -1.12
N SER A 128 1.58 3.43 -1.26
CA SER A 128 2.22 2.95 -2.49
C SER A 128 2.58 1.46 -2.47
N GLY A 129 2.52 0.81 -1.30
CA GLY A 129 2.99 -0.56 -1.11
C GLY A 129 4.50 -0.74 -1.30
N LYS A 130 5.30 0.32 -1.07
CA LYS A 130 6.75 0.32 -1.33
C LYS A 130 7.64 0.34 -0.10
N SER A 131 7.24 1.04 0.97
CA SER A 131 8.14 1.26 2.12
C SER A 131 7.51 0.83 3.45
N ARG A 132 6.39 1.46 3.85
CA ARG A 132 5.76 1.18 5.14
C ARG A 132 5.16 -0.24 5.27
N SER A 133 4.28 -0.67 4.36
CA SER A 133 3.71 -2.02 4.45
C SER A 133 4.75 -3.14 4.30
N PRO A 134 5.76 -3.05 3.41
CA PRO A 134 6.84 -4.03 3.38
C PRO A 134 7.64 -4.10 4.68
N ALA A 135 7.85 -2.98 5.37
CA ALA A 135 8.56 -2.99 6.66
C ALA A 135 7.84 -3.85 7.70
N PHE A 136 6.52 -3.73 7.83
CA PHE A 136 5.73 -4.58 8.73
C PHE A 136 5.79 -6.07 8.33
N VAL A 137 5.71 -6.36 7.03
CA VAL A 137 5.85 -7.73 6.52
C VAL A 137 7.22 -8.31 6.85
N ILE A 138 8.30 -7.54 6.65
CA ILE A 138 9.67 -7.96 6.95
C ILE A 138 9.87 -8.18 8.45
N ALA A 139 9.35 -7.27 9.29
CA ALA A 139 9.38 -7.41 10.75
C ALA A 139 8.66 -8.68 11.21
N TYR A 140 7.50 -8.98 10.62
CA TYR A 140 6.76 -10.22 10.89
C TYR A 140 7.57 -11.47 10.48
N LEU A 141 8.17 -11.49 9.29
CA LEU A 141 9.03 -12.61 8.86
C LEU A 141 10.21 -12.82 9.82
N MET A 142 10.82 -11.73 10.30
CA MET A 142 11.91 -11.82 11.27
C MET A 142 11.43 -12.38 12.62
N LYS A 143 10.35 -11.81 13.18
CA LYS A 143 9.88 -12.16 14.52
C LYS A 143 9.18 -13.52 14.59
N ASN A 144 8.31 -13.84 13.62
CA ASN A 144 7.48 -15.04 13.66
C ASN A 144 8.04 -16.21 12.85
N LYS A 145 8.85 -15.95 11.83
CA LYS A 145 9.48 -17.01 11.03
C LYS A 145 10.97 -17.21 11.35
N GLY A 146 11.55 -16.38 12.22
CA GLY A 146 12.95 -16.47 12.62
C GLY A 146 13.93 -16.13 11.49
N TRP A 147 13.48 -15.43 10.45
CA TRP A 147 14.33 -15.08 9.31
C TRP A 147 15.25 -13.91 9.63
N ARG A 148 16.41 -13.88 9.00
CA ARG A 148 17.32 -12.72 9.08
C ARG A 148 16.78 -11.58 8.21
N LEU A 149 17.07 -10.33 8.59
CA LEU A 149 16.66 -9.13 7.84
C LEU A 149 16.97 -9.23 6.34
N ALA A 150 18.20 -9.59 5.97
CA ALA A 150 18.61 -9.70 4.58
C ALA A 150 17.77 -10.73 3.79
N GLN A 151 17.48 -11.87 4.41
CA GLN A 151 16.63 -12.91 3.82
C GLN A 151 15.19 -12.43 3.67
N SER A 152 14.61 -11.84 4.72
CA SER A 152 13.24 -11.31 4.71
C SER A 152 13.07 -10.22 3.67
N TYR A 153 14.01 -9.28 3.60
CA TYR A 153 14.00 -8.21 2.61
C TYR A 153 14.07 -8.77 1.18
N GLN A 154 15.02 -9.67 0.92
CA GLN A 154 15.20 -10.24 -0.41
C GLN A 154 13.97 -11.03 -0.86
N TRP A 155 13.40 -11.84 0.03
CA TRP A 155 12.17 -12.60 -0.23
C TRP A 155 10.99 -11.71 -0.65
N VAL A 156 10.81 -10.60 0.08
CA VAL A 156 9.74 -9.62 -0.20
C VAL A 156 10.02 -8.85 -1.48
N LYS A 157 11.28 -8.48 -1.74
CA LYS A 157 11.71 -7.75 -2.95
C LYS A 157 11.52 -8.58 -4.22
N GLU A 158 11.79 -9.89 -4.18
CA GLU A 158 11.57 -10.80 -5.30
C GLU A 158 10.08 -10.90 -5.69
N ARG A 159 9.18 -10.85 -4.71
CA ARG A 159 7.73 -10.93 -4.92
C ARG A 159 7.09 -9.58 -5.21
N ARG A 160 7.75 -8.49 -4.79
CA ARG A 160 7.32 -7.12 -5.06
C ARG A 160 8.54 -6.25 -5.39
N PRO A 161 8.99 -6.23 -6.67
CA PRO A 161 10.19 -5.51 -7.09
C PRO A 161 10.17 -4.01 -6.79
N SER A 162 9.00 -3.41 -6.61
CA SER A 162 8.83 -1.99 -6.26
C SER A 162 9.14 -1.65 -4.80
N VAL A 163 9.50 -2.62 -3.95
CA VAL A 163 9.81 -2.39 -2.53
C VAL A 163 11.09 -1.57 -2.39
N GLU A 164 11.01 -0.49 -1.62
CA GLU A 164 12.07 0.49 -1.37
C GLU A 164 12.04 0.82 0.14
N LEU A 165 12.85 0.11 0.93
CA LEU A 165 13.08 0.49 2.33
C LEU A 165 14.13 1.60 2.35
N ASN A 166 13.74 2.79 2.80
CA ASN A 166 14.71 3.86 3.06
C ASN A 166 15.58 3.47 4.27
N GLN A 167 16.85 3.86 4.27
CA GLN A 167 17.80 3.62 5.37
C GLN A 167 17.37 4.17 6.75
N GLY A 168 16.27 4.94 6.82
CA GLY A 168 15.73 5.52 8.06
C GLY A 168 14.73 4.65 8.82
N LEU A 169 14.33 3.48 8.30
CA LEU A 169 13.55 2.50 9.04
C LEU A 169 14.50 1.64 9.88
N SER A 170 14.83 2.10 11.09
CA SER A 170 15.48 1.25 12.09
C SER A 170 14.47 0.18 12.54
N LEU A 171 14.66 -1.05 12.05
CA LEU A 171 13.95 -2.26 12.49
C LEU A 171 14.58 -2.81 13.77
#